data_AF-A0A0F9T5A4-F1
#
_entry.id   AF-A0A0F9T5A4-F1
#
_cell.length_a   1.000
_cell.length_b   1.000
_cell.length_c   1.000
_cell.angle_alpha   90.00
_cell.angle_beta   90.00
_cell.angle_gamma   90.00
#
_symmetry.space_group_name_H-M   'P 1'
#
loop_
_entity.id
_entity.type
_entity.pdbx_description
1 polymer ?
#
loop_
_entity_poly.entity_id
_entity_poly.type
_entity_poly.pdbx_seq_one_letter_code
_entity_poly.pdbx_strand_id
1 'polypeptide(L)'
;MLQIQMSATLGGQIVEYGVSFDGAAAAAGIEIELLECAGAATVTAHVTAGIHRLDAAAMHGGDPVTNLILVGTTATGFTASAEGTLTVVRMFDAQFIQPTNQYVLQFPLGERPYMQPGAFFTRVRVKAAAAVNAICYVVVEV
;
A
#
# COMPACT_ATOMS: atom_id res chain seq x y z
N MET A 1 -7.79 3.47 1.69
CA MET A 1 -6.51 3.57 0.96
C MET A 1 -5.37 3.40 1.95
N LEU A 2 -4.36 2.61 1.57
CA LEU A 2 -3.05 2.53 2.23
C LEU A 2 -2.02 3.27 1.35
N GLN A 3 -1.21 4.12 1.96
CA GLN A 3 -0.06 4.78 1.33
C GLN A 3 1.21 4.31 2.03
N ILE A 4 2.26 4.05 1.27
CA ILE A 4 3.58 3.62 1.74
C ILE A 4 4.64 4.51 1.10
N GLN A 5 5.51 5.06 1.94
CA GLN A 5 6.70 5.79 1.52
C GLN A 5 7.95 5.02 1.96
N MET A 6 8.81 4.69 0.99
CA MET A 6 10.11 4.09 1.26
C MET A 6 11.10 5.14 1.78
N SER A 7 12.24 4.70 2.30
CA SER A 7 13.24 5.61 2.85
C SER A 7 13.80 6.52 1.75
N ALA A 8 14.52 7.56 2.16
CA ALA A 8 15.09 8.51 1.21
C ALA A 8 16.11 7.88 0.24
N THR A 9 16.69 6.74 0.59
CA THR A 9 17.81 6.12 -0.14
C THR A 9 17.59 4.67 -0.54
N LEU A 10 16.67 3.96 0.11
CA LEU A 10 16.38 2.55 -0.14
C LEU A 10 14.93 2.37 -0.59
N GLY A 11 14.74 1.71 -1.73
CA GLY A 11 13.44 1.24 -2.17
C GLY A 11 13.18 -0.19 -1.72
N GLY A 12 12.20 -0.84 -2.34
CA GLY A 12 11.85 -2.23 -2.02
C GLY A 12 11.02 -2.88 -3.13
N GLN A 13 11.03 -4.19 -3.21
CA GLN A 13 10.24 -4.96 -4.16
C GLN A 13 8.93 -5.43 -3.52
N ILE A 14 7.82 -5.25 -4.23
CA ILE A 14 6.52 -5.77 -3.81
C ILE A 14 6.48 -7.26 -4.13
N VAL A 15 6.41 -8.08 -3.08
CA VAL A 15 6.29 -9.54 -3.20
C VAL A 15 4.82 -9.94 -3.35
N GLU A 16 3.95 -9.29 -2.58
CA GLU A 16 2.54 -9.61 -2.52
C GLU A 16 1.75 -8.38 -2.07
N TYR A 17 0.51 -8.27 -2.54
CA TYR A 17 -0.45 -7.38 -1.92
C TYR A 17 -1.82 -8.05 -1.82
N GLY A 18 -2.60 -7.61 -0.85
CA GLY A 18 -3.95 -8.11 -0.68
C GLY A 18 -4.92 -7.05 -0.17
N VAL A 19 -6.19 -7.29 -0.47
CA VAL A 19 -7.31 -6.51 0.03
C VAL A 19 -8.53 -7.39 0.29
N SER A 20 -9.30 -7.06 1.32
CA SER A 20 -10.59 -7.68 1.61
C SER A 20 -11.56 -6.67 2.18
N PHE A 21 -12.85 -6.94 1.99
CA PHE A 21 -13.94 -6.04 2.37
C PHE A 21 -14.96 -6.74 3.26
N ASP A 22 -15.69 -5.96 4.05
CA ASP A 22 -16.74 -6.42 4.96
C ASP A 22 -18.16 -6.02 4.51
N GLY A 23 -18.35 -5.76 3.22
CA GLY A 23 -19.65 -5.43 2.66
C GLY A 23 -20.67 -6.54 2.90
N ALA A 24 -21.89 -6.17 3.27
CA ALA A 24 -22.95 -7.14 3.62
C ALA A 24 -23.72 -7.70 2.41
N ALA A 25 -23.53 -7.13 1.22
CA ALA A 25 -24.22 -7.55 0.00
C ALA A 25 -23.36 -7.29 -1.25
N ALA A 26 -23.57 -8.10 -2.29
CA ALA A 26 -22.97 -7.89 -3.61
C ALA A 26 -23.47 -6.56 -4.20
N ALA A 27 -22.58 -5.83 -4.89
CA ALA A 27 -22.89 -4.54 -5.50
C ALA A 27 -22.05 -4.34 -6.76
N ALA A 28 -22.01 -3.10 -7.28
CA ALA A 28 -20.98 -2.74 -8.25
C ALA A 28 -19.59 -3.03 -7.66
N GLY A 29 -18.68 -3.55 -8.49
CA GLY A 29 -17.31 -3.82 -8.06
C GLY A 29 -16.64 -2.55 -7.55
N ILE A 30 -15.87 -2.67 -6.47
CA ILE A 30 -15.01 -1.63 -5.96
C ILE A 30 -13.73 -1.65 -6.80
N GLU A 31 -13.38 -0.50 -7.39
CA GLU A 31 -12.14 -0.35 -8.13
C GLU A 31 -10.96 -0.26 -7.16
N ILE A 32 -10.06 -1.23 -7.28
CA ILE A 32 -8.84 -1.33 -6.49
C ILE A 32 -7.65 -1.17 -7.42
N GLU A 33 -6.73 -0.29 -7.04
CA GLU A 33 -5.49 -0.06 -7.79
C GLU A 33 -4.30 -0.23 -6.84
N LEU A 34 -3.34 -1.06 -7.24
CA LEU A 34 -1.98 -1.02 -6.72
C LEU A 34 -1.16 -0.16 -7.68
N LEU A 35 -0.71 1.00 -7.21
CA LEU A 35 0.07 1.92 -8.03
C LEU A 35 1.16 2.60 -7.23
N GLU A 36 2.11 3.21 -7.94
CA GLU A 36 3.05 4.16 -7.40
C GLU A 36 2.78 5.55 -8.00
N CYS A 37 2.91 6.59 -7.19
CA CYS A 37 2.71 7.96 -7.65
C CYS A 37 3.63 8.98 -6.98
N ALA A 38 3.71 10.16 -7.60
CA ALA A 38 4.27 11.36 -6.97
C ALA A 38 3.15 12.27 -6.43
N GLY A 39 3.44 12.94 -5.30
CA GLY A 39 2.50 13.79 -4.57
C GLY A 39 1.79 13.03 -3.45
N ALA A 40 2.07 13.37 -2.19
CA ALA A 40 1.54 12.69 -1.01
C ALA A 40 0.04 12.93 -0.81
N ALA A 41 -0.67 11.91 -0.35
CA ALA A 41 -1.98 12.06 0.25
C ALA A 41 -1.82 12.43 1.73
N THR A 42 -2.82 13.15 2.27
CA THR A 42 -2.95 13.33 3.72
C THR A 42 -3.62 12.10 4.30
N VAL A 43 -2.88 11.32 5.07
CA VAL A 43 -3.32 10.03 5.65
C VAL A 43 -3.32 10.08 7.17
N THR A 44 -4.09 9.18 7.78
CA THR A 44 -3.86 8.81 9.18
C THR A 44 -2.53 8.07 9.25
N ALA A 45 -1.55 8.65 9.96
CA ALA A 45 -0.22 8.05 10.04
C ALA A 45 -0.30 6.63 10.60
N HIS A 46 0.51 5.73 10.03
CA HIS A 46 0.67 4.40 10.60
C HIS A 46 1.37 4.47 11.97
N VAL A 47 1.52 3.32 12.61
CA VAL A 47 2.42 3.14 13.76
C VAL A 47 3.47 2.09 13.44
N THR A 48 4.65 2.19 14.06
CA THR A 48 5.74 1.20 13.91
C THR A 48 5.25 -0.22 14.14
N ALA A 49 4.40 -0.42 15.15
CA ALA A 49 3.88 -1.74 15.51
C ALA A 49 3.04 -2.41 14.42
N GLY A 50 2.51 -1.66 13.45
CA GLY A 50 1.77 -2.24 12.34
C GLY A 50 2.64 -2.52 11.10
N ILE A 51 3.95 -2.27 11.15
CA ILE A 51 4.90 -2.76 10.15
C ILE A 51 5.48 -4.07 10.69
N HIS A 52 5.15 -5.18 10.03
CA HIS A 52 5.52 -6.50 10.50
C HIS A 52 6.79 -6.97 9.79
N ARG A 53 7.80 -7.31 10.59
CA ARG A 53 9.00 -7.99 10.12
C ARG A 53 8.65 -9.47 9.93
N LEU A 54 8.90 -10.04 8.75
CA LEU A 54 8.45 -11.40 8.44
C LEU A 54 9.58 -12.44 8.44
N ASP A 55 10.79 -12.06 8.01
CA ASP A 55 11.92 -12.98 7.86
C ASP A 55 13.09 -12.63 8.79
N ALA A 56 14.11 -13.49 8.78
CA ALA A 56 15.29 -13.29 9.61
C ALA A 56 16.02 -11.99 9.27
N ALA A 57 16.12 -11.61 7.99
CA ALA A 57 16.80 -10.38 7.58
C ALA A 57 16.09 -9.14 8.16
N ALA A 58 14.76 -9.08 8.05
CA ALA A 58 13.95 -8.02 8.62
C ALA A 58 14.08 -7.97 10.15
N MET A 59 14.14 -9.11 10.85
CA MET A 59 14.35 -9.14 12.31
C MET A 59 15.68 -8.54 12.74
N HIS A 60 16.74 -8.75 11.97
CA HIS A 60 18.07 -8.20 12.25
C HIS A 60 18.23 -6.75 11.75
N GLY A 61 17.35 -6.28 10.86
CA GLY A 61 17.37 -4.95 10.25
C GLY A 61 16.95 -3.78 11.15
N GLY A 62 16.77 -4.00 12.45
CA GLY A 62 16.44 -2.95 13.42
C GLY A 62 14.99 -2.44 13.33
N ASP A 63 14.78 -1.15 13.64
CA ASP A 63 13.47 -0.51 13.55
C ASP A 63 13.13 -0.18 12.08
N PRO A 64 12.07 -0.79 11.51
CA PRO A 64 11.74 -0.62 10.10
C PRO A 64 11.38 0.83 9.74
N VAL A 65 10.91 1.65 10.68
CA VAL A 65 10.51 3.04 10.40
C VAL A 65 11.72 3.95 10.20
N THR A 66 12.82 3.65 10.88
CA THR A 66 14.06 4.39 10.72
C THR A 66 14.90 3.90 9.54
N ASN A 67 14.74 2.63 9.16
CA ASN A 67 15.58 1.99 8.16
C ASN A 67 14.96 2.01 6.75
N LEU A 68 13.64 1.78 6.65
CA LEU A 68 13.02 1.43 5.36
C LEU A 68 11.71 2.15 5.06
N ILE A 69 10.75 2.21 5.99
CA ILE A 69 9.38 2.68 5.70
C ILE A 69 9.08 3.91 6.56
N LEU A 70 9.08 5.09 5.96
CA LEU A 70 8.83 6.34 6.67
C LEU A 70 7.37 6.44 7.08
N VAL A 71 7.09 6.73 8.34
CA VAL A 71 5.73 6.88 8.88
C VAL A 71 5.42 8.34 9.17
N GLY A 72 4.23 8.80 8.77
CA GLY A 72 3.82 10.19 8.93
C GLY A 72 2.54 10.49 8.14
N THR A 73 1.91 11.64 8.42
CA THR A 73 0.63 12.04 7.80
C THR A 73 0.75 12.35 6.31
N THR A 74 1.97 12.54 5.79
CA THR A 74 2.28 12.69 4.36
C THR A 74 3.24 11.60 3.86
N ALA A 75 3.39 10.51 4.62
CA ALA A 75 4.28 9.39 4.34
C ALA A 75 3.48 8.07 4.37
N THR A 76 3.86 7.09 5.18
CA THR A 76 3.11 5.83 5.33
C THR A 76 1.93 5.98 6.29
N GLY A 77 0.75 5.56 5.83
CA GLY A 77 -0.49 5.62 6.61
C GLY A 77 -1.71 5.12 5.86
N PHE A 78 -2.86 5.12 6.54
CA PHE A 78 -4.13 4.62 6.03
C PHE A 78 -5.21 5.70 6.13
N THR A 79 -6.36 5.49 5.47
CA THR A 79 -7.51 6.42 5.47
C THR A 79 -7.10 7.84 5.08
N ALA A 80 -7.06 8.10 3.77
CA ALA A 80 -6.78 9.44 3.27
C ALA A 80 -7.97 10.39 3.49
N SER A 81 -7.71 11.53 4.11
CA SER A 81 -8.66 12.64 4.18
C SER A 81 -8.62 13.51 2.92
N ALA A 82 -7.48 13.51 2.21
CA ALA A 82 -7.32 14.12 0.90
C ALA A 82 -6.28 13.33 0.10
N GLU A 83 -6.62 12.96 -1.14
CA GLU A 83 -5.73 12.17 -1.99
C GLU A 83 -4.66 13.01 -2.72
N GLY A 84 -4.96 14.30 -2.93
CA GLY A 84 -4.12 15.20 -3.71
C GLY A 84 -4.16 14.90 -5.21
N THR A 85 -3.47 15.73 -6.00
CA THR A 85 -3.31 15.53 -7.43
C THR A 85 -2.10 14.64 -7.70
N LEU A 86 -2.30 13.52 -8.39
CA LEU A 86 -1.20 12.64 -8.81
C LEU A 86 -0.52 13.23 -10.05
N THR A 87 0.78 13.48 -9.99
CA THR A 87 1.53 14.08 -11.12
C THR A 87 2.28 13.04 -11.96
N VAL A 88 2.66 11.92 -11.35
CA VAL A 88 3.30 10.77 -11.98
C VAL A 88 2.60 9.53 -11.45
N VAL A 89 2.27 8.56 -12.32
CA VAL A 89 1.61 7.31 -11.93
C VAL A 89 2.23 6.13 -12.67
N ARG A 90 2.58 5.07 -11.94
CA ARG A 90 2.99 3.74 -12.42
C ARG A 90 1.99 2.72 -11.88
N MET A 91 1.16 2.15 -12.74
CA MET A 91 0.18 1.14 -12.35
C MET A 91 0.85 -0.23 -12.26
N PHE A 92 0.59 -0.98 -11.18
CA PHE A 92 1.10 -2.33 -10.97
C PHE A 92 0.00 -3.39 -11.08
N ASP A 93 -1.20 -3.12 -10.55
CA ASP A 93 -2.40 -3.94 -10.75
C ASP A 93 -3.67 -3.08 -10.58
N ALA A 94 -4.74 -3.44 -11.28
CA ALA A 94 -6.04 -2.77 -11.19
C ALA A 94 -7.18 -3.79 -11.39
N GLN A 95 -8.10 -3.86 -10.42
CA GLN A 95 -9.18 -4.85 -10.41
C GLN A 95 -10.50 -4.26 -9.92
N PHE A 96 -11.62 -4.83 -10.38
CA PHE A 96 -12.93 -4.64 -9.76
C PHE A 96 -13.23 -5.81 -8.83
N ILE A 97 -13.35 -5.53 -7.53
CA ILE A 97 -13.56 -6.56 -6.51
C ILE A 97 -14.92 -6.35 -5.84
N GLN A 98 -15.67 -7.43 -5.67
CA GLN A 98 -16.97 -7.36 -4.98
C GLN A 98 -16.80 -6.96 -3.51
N PRO A 99 -17.72 -6.17 -2.93
CA PRO A 99 -17.63 -5.73 -1.53
C PRO A 99 -17.68 -6.86 -0.50
N THR A 100 -18.08 -8.07 -0.91
CA THR A 100 -18.13 -9.27 -0.07
C THR A 100 -16.92 -10.18 -0.26
N ASN A 101 -15.93 -9.76 -1.06
CA ASN A 101 -14.85 -10.63 -1.53
C ASN A 101 -13.46 -10.12 -1.11
N GLN A 102 -12.47 -10.97 -1.35
CA GLN A 102 -11.05 -10.71 -1.14
C GLN A 102 -10.26 -10.93 -2.43
N TYR A 103 -9.08 -10.31 -2.50
CA TYR A 103 -8.13 -10.48 -3.59
C TYR A 103 -6.72 -10.44 -3.05
N VAL A 104 -5.88 -11.34 -3.54
CA VAL A 104 -4.47 -11.44 -3.22
C VAL A 104 -3.72 -11.70 -4.52
N LEU A 105 -2.70 -10.89 -4.79
CA LEU A 105 -1.78 -11.10 -5.90
C LEU A 105 -0.36 -11.21 -5.36
N GLN A 106 0.26 -12.35 -5.62
CA GLN A 106 1.68 -12.58 -5.39
C GLN A 106 2.44 -12.40 -6.71
N PHE A 107 3.48 -11.58 -6.68
CA PHE A 107 4.33 -11.36 -7.84
C PHE A 107 5.45 -12.41 -7.89
N PRO A 108 5.61 -13.13 -9.02
CA PRO A 108 6.67 -14.11 -9.15
C PRO A 108 8.04 -13.41 -9.14
N LEU A 109 9.07 -14.15 -8.73
CA LEU A 109 10.44 -13.64 -8.71
C LEU A 109 10.87 -13.22 -10.13
N GLY A 110 11.28 -11.96 -10.29
CA GLY A 110 11.67 -11.37 -11.58
C GLY A 110 10.65 -10.40 -12.17
N GLU A 111 9.39 -10.46 -11.77
CA GLU A 111 8.33 -9.53 -12.21
C GLU A 111 7.83 -8.61 -11.09
N ARG A 112 8.49 -8.67 -9.93
CA ARG A 112 8.13 -7.88 -8.75
C ARG A 112 8.26 -6.38 -9.03
N PRO A 113 7.18 -5.60 -8.86
CA PRO A 113 7.26 -4.15 -8.96
C PRO A 113 8.22 -3.58 -7.92
N TYR A 114 9.05 -2.62 -8.32
CA TYR A 114 9.95 -1.89 -7.42
C TYR A 114 9.30 -0.58 -6.97
N MET A 115 9.30 -0.36 -5.65
CA MET A 115 8.92 0.86 -4.95
C MET A 115 10.13 1.78 -4.88
N GLN A 116 10.03 2.96 -5.49
CA GLN A 116 11.13 3.92 -5.54
C GLN A 116 11.36 4.58 -4.18
N PRO A 117 12.64 4.87 -3.81
CA PRO A 117 12.95 5.64 -2.61
C PRO A 117 12.51 7.11 -2.74
N GLY A 118 12.43 7.80 -1.61
CA GLY A 118 12.22 9.25 -1.57
C GLY A 118 10.76 9.66 -1.67
N ALA A 119 10.45 10.61 -2.54
CA ALA A 119 9.14 11.26 -2.64
C ALA A 119 8.18 10.55 -3.62
N PHE A 120 8.30 9.23 -3.70
CA PHE A 120 7.36 8.36 -4.41
C PHE A 120 6.57 7.53 -3.40
N PHE A 121 5.31 7.29 -3.74
CA PHE A 121 4.34 6.71 -2.82
C PHE A 121 3.66 5.52 -3.49
N THR A 122 3.87 4.33 -2.93
CA THR A 122 3.08 3.16 -3.32
C THR A 122 1.75 3.20 -2.61
N ARG A 123 0.66 2.92 -3.32
CA ARG A 123 -0.70 3.00 -2.81
C ARG A 123 -1.51 1.78 -3.18
N VAL A 124 -2.28 1.30 -2.20
CA VAL A 124 -3.46 0.48 -2.44
C VAL A 124 -4.67 1.41 -2.36
N ARG A 125 -5.15 1.85 -3.53
CA ARG A 125 -6.32 2.72 -3.65
C ARG A 125 -7.58 1.88 -3.62
N VAL A 126 -8.57 2.38 -2.88
CA VAL A 126 -9.88 1.76 -2.73
C VAL A 126 -10.90 2.83 -3.09
N LYS A 127 -11.54 2.70 -4.25
CA LYS A 127 -12.54 3.67 -4.74
C LYS A 127 -13.96 3.11 -4.57
N ALA A 128 -14.37 2.91 -3.32
CA ALA A 128 -15.71 2.46 -3.01
C ALA A 128 -16.69 3.64 -3.10
N ALA A 129 -17.82 3.45 -3.80
CA ALA A 129 -18.87 4.46 -3.91
C ALA A 129 -19.68 4.65 -2.62
N ALA A 130 -19.61 3.68 -1.70
CA ALA A 130 -20.25 3.69 -0.39
C ALA A 130 -19.24 3.30 0.70
N ALA A 131 -19.55 3.62 1.96
CA ALA A 131 -18.69 3.27 3.09
C ALA A 131 -18.63 1.75 3.29
N VAL A 132 -17.48 1.16 2.98
CA VAL A 132 -17.14 -0.25 3.22
C VAL A 132 -15.76 -0.27 3.86
N ASN A 133 -15.55 -1.09 4.89
CA ASN A 133 -14.23 -1.19 5.49
C ASN A 133 -13.35 -2.06 4.59
N ALA A 134 -12.10 -1.64 4.45
CA ALA A 134 -11.11 -2.35 3.66
C ALA A 134 -9.93 -2.73 4.56
N ILE A 135 -9.62 -4.01 4.62
CA ILE A 135 -8.35 -4.50 5.16
C ILE A 135 -7.42 -4.63 3.96
N CYS A 136 -6.22 -4.06 4.05
CA CYS A 136 -5.22 -4.14 2.98
C CYS A 136 -3.81 -4.27 3.56
N TYR A 137 -2.93 -4.92 2.81
CA TYR A 137 -1.54 -5.11 3.17
C TYR A 137 -0.66 -5.17 1.91
N VAL A 138 0.64 -4.92 2.11
CA VAL A 138 1.69 -5.10 1.11
C VAL A 138 2.86 -5.78 1.79
N VAL A 139 3.39 -6.83 1.18
CA VAL A 139 4.62 -7.49 1.59
C VAL A 139 5.76 -6.99 0.72
N VAL A 140 6.82 -6.51 1.36
CA VAL A 140 7.96 -5.87 0.71
C VAL A 140 9.25 -6.61 1.08
N GLU A 141 10.11 -6.82 0.09
CA GLU A 141 11.47 -7.34 0.24
C GLU A 141 12.48 -6.25 -0.17
N VAL A 142 13.67 -6.24 0.44
CA VAL A 142 14.74 -5.26 0.20
C VAL A 142 16.01 -5.97 -0.25
#